data_AF-A0A7W0Y2M5-F1
#
_entry.id   AF-A0A7W0Y2M5-F1
#
_cell.length_a   1.000
_cell.length_b   1.000
_cell.length_c   1.000
_cell.angle_alpha   90.00
_cell.angle_beta   90.00
_cell.angle_gamma   90.00
#
_symmetry.space_group_name_H-M   'P 1'
#
loop_
_entity.id
_entity.type
_entity.pdbx_description
1 polymer ?
#
loop_
_entity_poly.entity_id
_entity_poly.type
_entity_poly.pdbx_seq_one_letter_code
_entity_poly.pdbx_strand_id
1 'polypeptide(L)'
;MEVPIGVHARPEPAIAVPDPETARFSSIIDLLMSVGHVDGWVDPRERAFVLQYVDSVVLMREQSSMETPAVRARLTASLRAHFDELDRGLSADLAMLARGASDGRLRGRVLALFSGLSWSDQATALELLHALFQTGGGFTPAKLTVYEELMAAFAAGSAAPATSTAKTNAGPAPLIIGAPVWLELAAVSHPLLDPLEQTYSPHPTERKAQVDWDFHLIQQAMMQWHHQRTVGANRLVGIQDIEQLPVGARFLDGFVHVLRPSQPVELIVLGDLHGCYSCLKAALLQSNFIERAWAHQWDPQRYPDVKLVFLGDYIDRGRFSFDGVLRAALQLFVAMPDQVILLRGNHEWLKWQGDRIVSGVYPAEALASIVPHVPVEMLEAYRQLFEHMPTSMVCERTLLVHAGIPRDDTFAARYRDLYSLNDPEMRFQMMWSDPEHLDHVHVEQQRMNARFTFGRDQFRGFMERTGMTTMVRGH
;
A
#
# COMPACT_ATOMS: atom_id res chain seq x y z
N MET A 1 61.80 34.93 13.64
CA MET A 1 60.56 35.17 14.41
C MET A 1 59.41 35.08 13.43
N GLU A 2 58.87 33.88 13.26
CA GLU A 2 57.65 33.68 12.47
C GLU A 2 56.47 33.66 13.43
N VAL A 3 55.48 34.50 13.15
CA VAL A 3 54.26 34.66 13.95
C VAL A 3 53.31 33.52 13.59
N PRO A 4 52.81 32.71 14.54
CA PRO A 4 51.82 31.69 14.24
C PRO A 4 50.43 32.31 14.08
N ILE A 5 49.80 32.03 12.94
CA ILE A 5 48.40 32.40 12.66
C ILE A 5 47.51 31.48 13.52
N GLY A 6 46.87 32.05 14.54
CA GLY A 6 45.90 31.37 15.37
C GLY A 6 44.67 30.96 14.56
N VAL A 7 44.44 29.66 14.44
CA VAL A 7 43.18 29.11 13.94
C VAL A 7 42.13 29.31 15.03
N HIS A 8 41.21 30.25 14.80
CA HIS A 8 40.01 30.40 15.62
C HIS A 8 39.23 29.08 15.60
N ALA A 9 39.14 28.41 16.75
CA ALA A 9 38.21 27.32 16.96
C ALA A 9 36.78 27.87 16.72
N ARG A 10 36.06 27.25 15.77
CA ARG A 10 34.62 27.51 15.62
C ARG A 10 33.93 27.11 16.92
N PRO A 11 33.04 27.94 17.47
CA PRO A 11 32.27 27.56 18.65
C PRO A 11 31.43 26.32 18.31
N GLU A 12 31.38 25.35 19.23
CA GLU A 12 30.44 24.24 19.13
C GLU A 12 29.02 24.81 18.99
N PRO A 13 28.21 24.32 18.04
CA PRO A 13 26.85 24.80 17.90
C PRO A 13 26.08 24.44 19.18
N ALA A 14 25.48 25.46 19.78
CA ALA A 14 24.62 25.39 20.94
C ALA A 14 23.57 24.27 20.79
N ILE A 15 23.20 23.66 21.92
CA ILE A 15 22.16 22.63 22.06
C ILE A 15 20.93 23.07 21.26
N ALA A 16 20.72 22.45 20.11
CA ALA A 16 19.61 22.75 19.23
C ALA A 16 18.32 22.26 19.88
N VAL A 17 17.34 23.15 19.99
CA VAL A 17 15.95 22.78 20.25
C VAL A 17 15.56 21.70 19.23
N PRO A 18 14.90 20.58 19.65
CA PRO A 18 14.51 19.54 18.71
C PRO A 18 13.69 20.15 17.57
N ASP A 19 14.03 19.80 16.33
CA ASP A 19 13.22 20.24 15.20
C ASP A 19 11.77 19.68 15.34
N PRO A 20 10.75 20.36 14.79
CA PRO A 20 9.34 19.99 14.99
C PRO A 20 8.99 18.55 14.59
N GLU A 21 9.69 17.98 13.62
CA GLU A 21 9.50 16.59 13.19
C GLU A 21 10.15 15.59 14.17
N THR A 22 11.33 15.91 14.71
CA THR A 22 11.93 15.11 15.80
C THR A 22 11.02 15.10 17.03
N ALA A 23 10.37 16.22 17.34
CA ALA A 23 9.38 16.29 18.41
C ALA A 23 8.15 15.40 18.11
N ARG A 24 7.64 15.43 16.87
CA ARG A 24 6.54 14.55 16.40
C ARG A 24 6.86 13.07 16.58
N PHE A 25 8.02 12.60 16.10
CA PHE A 25 8.41 11.19 16.25
C PHE A 25 8.60 10.79 17.71
N SER A 26 9.15 11.69 18.53
CA SER A 26 9.29 11.48 19.97
C SER A 26 7.91 11.28 20.62
N SER A 27 6.89 12.06 20.25
CA SER A 27 5.53 11.89 20.77
C SER A 27 4.88 10.54 20.38
N ILE A 28 5.18 10.01 19.19
CA ILE A 28 4.71 8.68 18.77
C ILE A 28 5.44 7.59 19.55
N ILE A 29 6.76 7.70 19.73
CA ILE A 29 7.55 6.77 20.55
C ILE A 29 7.03 6.75 22.00
N ASP A 30 6.73 7.93 22.56
CA ASP A 30 6.15 8.07 23.91
C ASP A 30 4.84 7.31 24.03
N LEU A 31 3.97 7.42 23.02
CA LEU A 31 2.68 6.73 22.99
C LEU A 31 2.87 5.21 22.88
N LEU A 32 3.68 4.72 21.93
CA LEU A 32 3.93 3.30 21.73
C LEU A 32 4.52 2.65 23.00
N MET A 33 5.51 3.31 23.61
CA MET A 33 6.12 2.83 24.85
C MET A 33 5.14 2.89 26.03
N SER A 34 4.33 3.94 26.14
CA SER A 34 3.32 4.04 27.21
C SER A 34 2.27 2.94 27.08
N VAL A 35 1.87 2.58 25.87
CA VAL A 35 0.91 1.50 25.63
C VAL A 35 1.54 0.11 25.83
N GLY A 36 2.79 -0.10 25.43
CA GLY A 36 3.52 -1.34 25.69
C GLY A 36 3.64 -1.68 27.18
N HIS A 37 3.65 -0.65 28.04
CA HIS A 37 3.72 -0.77 29.50
C HIS A 37 2.35 -0.98 30.20
N VAL A 38 1.23 -0.98 29.47
CA VAL A 38 -0.13 -1.07 30.03
C VAL A 38 -0.34 -2.35 30.85
N ASP A 39 0.30 -3.45 30.48
CA ASP A 39 0.22 -4.72 31.21
C ASP A 39 1.08 -4.76 32.49
N GLY A 40 1.79 -3.68 32.81
CA GLY A 40 2.69 -3.58 33.97
C GLY A 40 4.08 -4.20 33.73
N TRP A 41 4.35 -4.68 32.52
CA TRP A 41 5.65 -5.14 32.01
C TRP A 41 5.69 -4.93 30.49
N VAL A 42 6.87 -4.87 29.89
CA VAL A 42 7.04 -4.74 28.43
C VAL A 42 7.50 -6.05 27.82
N ASP A 43 6.84 -6.48 26.76
CA ASP A 43 7.30 -7.63 25.98
C ASP A 43 8.59 -7.27 25.22
N PRO A 44 9.68 -8.07 25.34
CA PRO A 44 10.92 -7.82 24.61
C PRO A 44 10.73 -7.66 23.09
N ARG A 45 9.69 -8.27 22.50
CA ARG A 45 9.33 -8.16 21.09
C ARG A 45 8.70 -6.81 20.76
N GLU A 46 7.81 -6.31 21.63
CA GLU A 46 7.23 -4.96 21.52
C GLU A 46 8.32 -3.90 21.64
N ARG A 47 9.27 -4.11 22.56
CA ARG A 47 10.47 -3.26 22.71
C ARG A 47 11.31 -3.24 21.43
N ALA A 48 11.54 -4.41 20.83
CA ALA A 48 12.27 -4.53 19.57
C ALA A 48 11.55 -3.84 18.41
N PHE A 49 10.22 -3.92 18.36
CA PHE A 49 9.40 -3.25 17.35
C PHE A 49 9.54 -1.72 17.43
N VAL A 50 9.47 -1.12 18.62
CA VAL A 50 9.63 0.34 18.76
C VAL A 50 11.05 0.78 18.37
N LEU A 51 12.07 -0.02 18.66
CA LEU A 51 13.44 0.24 18.19
C LEU A 51 13.58 0.15 16.66
N GLN A 52 12.88 -0.80 16.02
CA GLN A 52 12.81 -0.88 14.55
C GLN A 52 12.09 0.34 13.96
N TYR A 53 11.04 0.83 14.63
CA TYR A 53 10.39 2.09 14.24
C TYR A 53 11.37 3.28 14.32
N VAL A 54 12.17 3.40 15.39
CA VAL A 54 13.23 4.42 15.50
C VAL A 54 14.21 4.33 14.34
N ASP A 55 14.66 3.12 13.98
CA ASP A 55 15.56 2.91 12.85
C ASP A 55 14.91 3.29 11.51
N SER A 56 13.60 3.01 11.35
CA SER A 56 12.84 3.38 10.14
C SER A 56 12.68 4.90 9.98
N VAL A 57 12.49 5.63 11.08
CA VAL A 57 12.40 7.10 11.09
C VAL A 57 13.73 7.72 10.66
N VAL A 58 14.85 7.20 11.18
CA VAL A 58 16.19 7.64 10.78
C VAL A 58 16.38 7.41 9.28
N LEU A 59 16.05 6.22 8.78
CA LEU A 59 16.17 5.88 7.35
C LEU A 59 15.29 6.77 6.45
N MET A 60 14.06 7.06 6.88
CA MET A 60 13.16 7.96 6.14
C MET A 60 13.78 9.36 6.00
N ARG A 61 14.41 9.88 7.05
CA ARG A 61 15.09 11.18 7.02
C ARG A 61 16.36 11.20 6.18
N GLU A 62 17.06 10.07 6.06
CA GLU A 62 18.18 9.92 5.12
C GLU A 62 17.76 10.10 3.66
N GLN A 63 16.51 9.78 3.33
CA GLN A 63 15.99 9.85 1.96
C GLN A 63 15.36 11.21 1.65
N SER A 64 14.91 11.96 2.66
CA SER A 64 14.27 13.26 2.50
C SER A 64 15.19 14.48 2.70
N SER A 65 16.39 14.30 3.28
CA SER A 65 17.33 15.41 3.55
C SER A 65 18.78 15.11 3.13
N MET A 66 19.49 16.12 2.59
CA MET A 66 20.95 16.03 2.34
C MET A 66 21.75 16.26 3.64
N GLU A 67 21.42 15.55 4.71
CA GLU A 67 22.09 15.69 6.00
C GLU A 67 23.46 14.98 6.03
N THR A 68 24.43 15.62 6.70
CA THR A 68 25.78 15.05 6.81
C THR A 68 25.80 13.82 7.73
N PRO A 69 26.76 12.88 7.54
CA PRO A 69 26.93 11.72 8.42
C PRO A 69 26.96 12.03 9.93
N ALA A 70 27.48 13.20 10.31
CA ALA A 70 27.56 13.63 11.71
C ALA A 70 26.21 14.06 12.29
N VAL A 71 25.31 14.64 11.50
CA VAL A 71 23.94 14.99 11.92
C VAL A 71 23.12 13.72 12.13
N ARG A 72 23.26 12.74 11.22
CA ARG A 72 22.62 11.42 11.34
C ARG A 72 23.00 10.69 12.63
N ALA A 73 24.30 10.59 12.92
CA ALA A 73 24.77 9.94 14.14
C ALA A 73 24.21 10.61 15.41
N ARG A 74 24.05 11.94 15.39
CA ARG A 74 23.45 12.69 16.51
C ARG A 74 21.95 12.45 16.63
N LEU A 75 21.21 12.42 15.53
CA LEU A 75 19.76 12.14 15.54
C LEU A 75 19.47 10.72 16.03
N THR A 76 20.18 9.72 15.50
CA THR A 76 20.05 8.32 15.96
C THR A 76 20.39 8.20 17.45
N ALA A 77 21.47 8.85 17.90
CA ALA A 77 21.83 8.87 19.32
C ALA A 77 20.75 9.56 20.17
N SER A 78 20.16 10.65 19.68
CA SER A 78 19.11 11.40 20.39
C SER A 78 17.83 10.57 20.55
N LEU A 79 17.31 9.97 19.47
CA LEU A 79 16.08 9.17 19.52
C LEU A 79 16.25 7.89 20.35
N ARG A 80 17.42 7.24 20.26
CA ARG A 80 17.73 6.07 21.09
C ARG A 80 17.90 6.45 22.56
N ALA A 81 18.55 7.57 22.86
CA ALA A 81 18.66 8.06 24.23
C ALA A 81 17.28 8.41 24.82
N HIS A 82 16.41 9.05 24.03
CA HIS A 82 15.03 9.35 24.41
C HIS A 82 14.24 8.06 24.71
N PHE A 83 14.35 7.07 23.83
CA PHE A 83 13.76 5.74 24.05
C PHE A 83 14.27 5.10 25.36
N ASP A 84 15.58 5.06 25.58
CA ASP A 84 16.19 4.42 26.76
C ASP A 84 15.88 5.17 28.07
N GLU A 85 15.68 6.49 28.01
CA GLU A 85 15.23 7.30 29.14
C GLU A 85 13.77 7.02 29.47
N LEU A 86 12.89 6.96 28.47
CA LEU A 86 11.48 6.61 28.66
C LEU A 86 11.30 5.20 29.20
N ASP A 87 11.99 4.22 28.63
CA ASP A 87 11.91 2.81 29.02
C ASP A 87 12.29 2.65 30.50
N ARG A 88 13.38 3.29 30.93
CA ARG A 88 13.80 3.30 32.34
C ARG A 88 12.82 4.05 33.23
N GLY A 89 12.31 5.20 32.80
CA GLY A 89 11.35 6.01 33.56
C GLY A 89 10.04 5.26 33.80
N LEU A 90 9.43 4.72 32.73
CA LEU A 90 8.19 3.94 32.80
C LEU A 90 8.39 2.65 33.62
N SER A 91 9.51 1.95 33.46
CA SER A 91 9.84 0.78 34.27
C SER A 91 10.01 1.11 35.76
N ALA A 92 10.65 2.24 36.09
CA ALA A 92 10.82 2.70 37.47
C ALA A 92 9.49 3.13 38.10
N ASP A 93 8.65 3.85 37.34
CA ASP A 93 7.31 4.26 37.76
C ASP A 93 6.43 3.03 38.05
N LEU A 94 6.46 2.02 37.19
CA LEU A 94 5.74 0.75 37.41
C LEU A 94 6.29 -0.03 38.61
N ALA A 95 7.61 -0.08 38.79
CA ALA A 95 8.22 -0.72 39.96
C ALA A 95 7.84 -0.02 41.28
N MET A 96 7.68 1.30 41.27
CA MET A 96 7.13 2.06 42.40
C MET A 96 5.62 1.81 42.60
N LEU A 97 4.87 1.60 41.53
CA LEU A 97 3.42 1.40 41.51
C LEU A 97 2.96 -0.05 41.71
N ALA A 98 3.89 -1.03 41.70
CA ALA A 98 3.66 -2.45 42.03
C ALA A 98 3.18 -2.69 43.49
N ARG A 99 2.80 -1.62 44.20
CA ARG A 99 2.06 -1.61 45.47
C ARG A 99 0.59 -1.19 45.31
N GLY A 100 0.00 -1.37 44.12
CA GLY A 100 -1.46 -1.52 43.97
C GLY A 100 -2.26 -0.43 43.26
N ALA A 101 -1.67 0.42 42.40
CA ALA A 101 -2.47 1.44 41.68
C ALA A 101 -1.85 1.97 40.37
N SER A 102 -1.60 1.13 39.35
CA SER A 102 -0.98 1.59 38.09
C SER A 102 -1.94 1.90 36.93
N ASP A 103 -3.19 1.40 36.94
CA ASP A 103 -4.01 1.36 35.72
C ASP A 103 -4.51 2.75 35.24
N GLY A 104 -4.96 3.61 36.16
CA GLY A 104 -5.59 4.89 35.80
C GLY A 104 -4.63 5.99 35.31
N ARG A 105 -3.38 6.02 35.79
CA ARG A 105 -2.42 7.10 35.43
C ARG A 105 -1.80 6.88 34.06
N LEU A 106 -1.43 5.64 33.74
CA LEU A 106 -0.83 5.31 32.45
C LEU A 106 -1.85 5.45 31.32
N ARG A 107 -3.09 5.01 31.54
CA ARG A 107 -4.23 5.23 30.63
C ARG A 107 -4.50 6.71 30.37
N GLY A 108 -4.48 7.54 31.42
CA GLY A 108 -4.61 9.00 31.28
C GLY A 108 -3.47 9.64 30.47
N ARG A 109 -2.23 9.17 30.66
CA ARG A 109 -1.06 9.61 29.87
C ARG A 109 -1.21 9.22 28.40
N VAL A 110 -1.64 7.99 28.11
CA VAL A 110 -1.87 7.48 26.75
C VAL A 110 -2.90 8.34 26.01
N LEU A 111 -4.04 8.62 26.64
CA LEU A 111 -5.08 9.47 26.05
C LEU A 111 -4.58 10.90 25.81
N ALA A 112 -3.84 11.48 26.77
CA ALA A 112 -3.29 12.82 26.62
C ALA A 112 -2.25 12.92 25.50
N LEU A 113 -1.36 11.92 25.39
CA LEU A 113 -0.39 11.83 24.30
C LEU A 113 -1.11 11.71 22.96
N PHE A 114 -2.08 10.81 22.85
CA PHE A 114 -2.84 10.59 21.63
C PHE A 114 -3.64 11.83 21.20
N SER A 115 -4.35 12.49 22.11
CA SER A 115 -5.08 13.72 21.81
C SER A 115 -4.17 14.91 21.48
N GLY A 116 -2.91 14.89 21.93
CA GLY A 116 -1.90 15.90 21.60
C GLY A 116 -1.29 15.73 20.20
N LEU A 117 -1.47 14.57 19.57
CA LEU A 117 -1.05 14.30 18.20
C LEU A 117 -1.97 14.99 17.18
N SER A 118 -1.43 15.33 16.01
CA SER A 118 -2.26 15.71 14.86
C SER A 118 -3.15 14.55 14.44
N TRP A 119 -4.25 14.81 13.71
CA TRP A 119 -5.15 13.74 13.27
C TRP A 119 -4.44 12.67 12.41
N SER A 120 -3.53 13.08 11.51
CA SER A 120 -2.71 12.16 10.72
C SER A 120 -1.75 11.33 11.59
N ASP A 121 -1.24 11.91 12.67
CA ASP A 121 -0.38 11.22 13.64
C ASP A 121 -1.16 10.28 14.55
N GLN A 122 -2.42 10.60 14.86
CA GLN A 122 -3.34 9.71 15.54
C GLN A 122 -3.61 8.46 14.68
N ALA A 123 -3.88 8.64 13.38
CA ALA A 123 -4.05 7.53 12.45
C ALA A 123 -2.79 6.65 12.36
N THR A 124 -1.62 7.27 12.15
CA THR A 124 -0.32 6.59 12.12
C THR A 124 -0.04 5.83 13.42
N ALA A 125 -0.34 6.44 14.56
CA ALA A 125 -0.20 5.81 15.87
C ALA A 125 -1.11 4.59 16.03
N LEU A 126 -2.35 4.63 15.56
CA LEU A 126 -3.28 3.49 15.62
C LEU A 126 -2.78 2.30 14.79
N GLU A 127 -2.26 2.54 13.58
CA GLU A 127 -1.64 1.50 12.74
C GLU A 127 -0.41 0.88 13.44
N LEU A 128 0.47 1.72 13.98
CA LEU A 128 1.67 1.26 14.68
C LEU A 128 1.32 0.49 15.97
N LEU A 129 0.29 0.91 16.70
CA LEU A 129 -0.20 0.19 17.87
C LEU A 129 -0.78 -1.18 17.49
N HIS A 130 -1.55 -1.25 16.40
CA HIS A 130 -2.06 -2.52 15.90
C HIS A 130 -0.90 -3.48 15.55
N ALA A 131 0.11 -2.99 14.82
CA ALA A 131 1.29 -3.78 14.47
C ALA A 131 2.12 -4.20 15.70
N LEU A 132 2.30 -3.29 16.68
CA LEU A 132 2.97 -3.58 17.95
C LEU A 132 2.33 -4.79 18.64
N PHE A 133 1.00 -4.84 18.74
CA PHE A 133 0.29 -5.94 19.42
C PHE A 133 0.39 -7.28 18.69
N GLN A 134 0.44 -7.27 17.35
CA GLN A 134 0.66 -8.51 16.58
C GLN A 134 2.05 -9.11 16.85
N THR A 135 3.06 -8.29 17.13
CA THR A 135 4.42 -8.75 17.46
C THR A 135 4.56 -9.26 18.91
N GLY A 136 3.80 -8.70 19.85
CA GLY A 136 3.85 -8.99 21.29
C GLY A 136 3.06 -10.20 21.76
N GLY A 137 2.41 -10.96 20.87
CA GLY A 137 1.55 -12.09 21.24
C GLY A 137 0.06 -11.77 21.36
N GLY A 138 -0.38 -10.64 20.80
CA GLY A 138 -1.79 -10.26 20.66
C GLY A 138 -2.29 -9.27 21.72
N PHE A 139 -3.56 -8.91 21.60
CA PHE A 139 -4.21 -7.97 22.50
C PHE A 139 -4.52 -8.63 23.85
N THR A 140 -3.80 -8.23 24.91
CA THR A 140 -4.28 -8.45 26.27
C THR A 140 -5.58 -7.65 26.50
N PRO A 141 -6.43 -8.02 27.47
CA PRO A 141 -7.66 -7.26 27.76
C PRO A 141 -7.41 -5.78 28.07
N ALA A 142 -6.28 -5.46 28.73
CA ALA A 142 -5.91 -4.08 29.07
C ALA A 142 -5.48 -3.29 27.82
N LYS A 143 -4.66 -3.88 26.95
CA LYS A 143 -4.25 -3.28 25.67
C LYS A 143 -5.43 -3.09 24.71
N LEU A 144 -6.34 -4.06 24.65
CA LEU A 144 -7.57 -3.96 23.83
C LEU A 144 -8.43 -2.78 24.28
N THR A 145 -8.65 -2.67 25.60
CA THR A 145 -9.45 -1.59 26.18
C THR A 145 -8.87 -0.22 25.82
N VAL A 146 -7.55 -0.05 25.99
CA VAL A 146 -6.87 1.20 25.62
C VAL A 146 -6.98 1.47 24.12
N TYR A 147 -6.78 0.46 23.28
CA TYR A 147 -6.88 0.61 21.82
C TYR A 147 -8.30 1.03 21.38
N GLU A 148 -9.34 0.41 21.91
CA GLU A 148 -10.74 0.76 21.63
C GLU A 148 -11.06 2.20 22.04
N GLU A 149 -10.52 2.68 23.17
CA GLU A 149 -10.67 4.08 23.59
C GLU A 149 -9.98 5.06 22.66
N LEU A 150 -8.78 4.74 22.18
CA LEU A 150 -8.08 5.58 21.21
C LEU A 150 -8.83 5.63 19.88
N MET A 151 -9.36 4.50 19.42
CA MET A 151 -10.21 4.43 18.22
C MET A 151 -11.50 5.26 18.38
N ALA A 152 -12.13 5.20 19.55
CA ALA A 152 -13.32 6.00 19.85
C ALA A 152 -13.01 7.51 19.93
N ALA A 153 -11.89 7.89 20.55
CA ALA A 153 -11.44 9.27 20.63
C ALA A 153 -11.10 9.85 19.24
N PHE A 154 -10.48 9.03 18.39
CA PHE A 154 -10.19 9.37 16.99
C PHE A 154 -11.46 9.59 16.17
N ALA A 155 -12.45 8.72 16.32
CA ALA A 155 -13.75 8.84 15.65
C ALA A 155 -14.56 10.07 16.12
N ALA A 156 -14.49 10.40 17.42
CA ALA A 156 -15.22 11.53 18.00
C ALA A 156 -14.71 12.91 17.53
N GLY A 157 -13.44 13.01 17.14
CA GLY A 157 -12.84 14.24 16.58
C GLY A 157 -13.31 14.63 15.17
N SER A 158 -14.13 13.79 14.53
CA SER A 158 -14.50 13.87 13.09
C SER A 158 -15.91 14.43 12.81
N ALA A 159 -16.70 14.81 13.82
CA ALA A 159 -18.12 15.12 13.63
C ALA A 159 -18.49 16.63 13.50
N ALA A 160 -18.90 17.05 12.28
CA ALA A 160 -20.01 18.00 11.89
C ALA A 160 -19.66 18.97 10.74
N PRO A 161 -20.63 19.68 10.09
CA PRO A 161 -21.89 19.24 9.48
C PRO A 161 -21.89 19.42 7.93
N ALA A 162 -22.68 18.62 7.23
CA ALA A 162 -22.78 18.64 5.77
C ALA A 162 -23.57 19.84 5.21
N THR A 163 -23.04 20.48 4.15
CA THR A 163 -23.79 21.44 3.32
C THR A 163 -23.54 21.25 1.82
N SER A 164 -24.65 21.23 1.06
CA SER A 164 -24.78 21.69 -0.35
C SER A 164 -24.18 20.78 -1.42
N THR A 165 -24.77 20.50 -2.59
CA THR A 165 -26.02 20.90 -3.25
C THR A 165 -26.28 19.90 -4.37
N ALA A 166 -27.49 19.36 -4.47
CA ALA A 166 -27.85 18.40 -5.50
C ALA A 166 -28.06 19.10 -6.86
N LYS A 167 -27.46 18.54 -7.92
CA LYS A 167 -27.99 18.64 -9.28
C LYS A 167 -28.64 17.32 -9.64
N THR A 168 -29.92 17.38 -9.99
CA THR A 168 -30.73 16.29 -10.51
C THR A 168 -30.43 16.09 -11.99
N ASN A 169 -29.76 15.00 -12.33
CA ASN A 169 -29.97 14.29 -13.59
C ASN A 169 -30.20 12.83 -13.20
N ALA A 170 -31.10 12.14 -13.89
CA ALA A 170 -31.44 10.74 -13.64
C ALA A 170 -30.15 9.94 -13.45
N GLY A 171 -29.87 9.59 -12.19
CA GLY A 171 -28.57 9.08 -11.80
C GLY A 171 -28.33 7.69 -12.41
N PRO A 172 -27.07 7.24 -12.47
CA PRO A 172 -26.78 5.85 -12.76
C PRO A 172 -27.60 4.95 -11.83
N ALA A 173 -27.95 3.74 -12.29
CA ALA A 173 -28.58 2.76 -11.44
C ALA A 173 -27.78 2.67 -10.11
N PRO A 174 -28.44 2.74 -8.94
CA PRO A 174 -27.74 2.84 -7.68
C PRO A 174 -26.82 1.63 -7.50
N LEU A 175 -25.58 1.86 -7.08
CA LEU A 175 -24.69 0.79 -6.65
C LEU A 175 -25.38 0.03 -5.51
N ILE A 176 -25.64 -1.26 -5.72
CA ILE A 176 -26.24 -2.12 -4.71
C ILE A 176 -25.12 -2.88 -4.03
N ILE A 177 -24.86 -2.53 -2.77
CA ILE A 177 -23.95 -3.29 -1.91
C ILE A 177 -24.80 -4.32 -1.16
N GLY A 178 -24.64 -5.58 -1.55
CA GLY A 178 -25.24 -6.72 -0.84
C GLY A 178 -24.58 -6.96 0.51
N ALA A 179 -25.21 -7.77 1.36
CA ALA A 179 -24.56 -8.28 2.55
C ALA A 179 -23.36 -9.17 2.17
N PRO A 180 -22.32 -9.26 3.02
CA PRO A 180 -21.21 -10.19 2.79
C PRO A 180 -21.74 -11.62 2.56
N VAL A 181 -21.24 -12.26 1.50
CA VAL A 181 -21.59 -13.63 1.14
C VAL A 181 -20.41 -14.54 1.47
N TRP A 182 -20.68 -15.60 2.23
CA TRP A 182 -19.70 -16.66 2.47
C TRP A 182 -19.77 -17.65 1.31
N LEU A 183 -18.63 -17.84 0.63
CA LEU A 183 -18.50 -18.80 -0.45
C LEU A 183 -17.90 -20.10 0.07
N GLU A 184 -18.54 -21.21 -0.27
CA GLU A 184 -18.05 -22.56 0.05
C GLU A 184 -16.90 -22.95 -0.90
N LEU A 185 -15.92 -23.67 -0.36
CA LEU A 185 -14.84 -24.24 -1.18
C LEU A 185 -15.38 -25.37 -2.05
N ALA A 186 -15.30 -25.21 -3.37
CA ALA A 186 -15.65 -26.28 -4.31
C ALA A 186 -14.64 -27.45 -4.27
N ALA A 187 -13.37 -27.14 -4.01
CA ALA A 187 -12.27 -28.09 -3.86
C ALA A 187 -11.21 -27.54 -2.90
N VAL A 188 -10.42 -28.42 -2.29
CA VAL A 188 -9.33 -28.04 -1.37
C VAL A 188 -7.97 -27.85 -2.07
N SER A 189 -7.89 -28.23 -3.35
CA SER A 189 -6.66 -28.19 -4.14
C SER A 189 -6.98 -28.04 -5.62
N HIS A 190 -6.01 -27.56 -6.40
CA HIS A 190 -6.15 -27.43 -7.85
C HIS A 190 -4.79 -27.66 -8.52
N PRO A 191 -4.69 -28.49 -9.58
CA PRO A 191 -3.41 -28.85 -10.20
C PRO A 191 -2.57 -27.68 -10.71
N LEU A 192 -3.21 -26.58 -11.13
CA LEU A 192 -2.48 -25.36 -11.51
C LEU A 192 -1.95 -24.55 -10.32
N LEU A 193 -2.53 -24.70 -9.13
CA LEU A 193 -2.21 -23.90 -7.96
C LEU A 193 -1.26 -24.63 -7.01
N ASP A 194 -1.40 -25.94 -6.84
CA ASP A 194 -0.61 -26.70 -5.87
C ASP A 194 0.91 -26.60 -6.09
N PRO A 195 1.44 -26.57 -7.34
CA PRO A 195 2.88 -26.45 -7.57
C PRO A 195 3.46 -25.05 -7.27
N LEU A 196 2.64 -24.04 -6.99
CA LEU A 196 3.09 -22.64 -6.88
C LEU A 196 3.28 -22.19 -5.42
N GLU A 197 2.82 -22.98 -4.44
CA GLU A 197 3.00 -22.68 -3.01
C GLU A 197 4.40 -23.08 -2.52
N GLN A 198 5.45 -22.57 -3.15
CA GLN A 198 6.82 -22.90 -2.81
C GLN A 198 7.77 -21.74 -3.08
N THR A 199 8.77 -21.60 -2.22
CA THR A 199 9.85 -20.64 -2.44
C THR A 199 10.88 -21.17 -3.43
N TYR A 200 11.80 -20.32 -3.89
CA TYR A 200 12.97 -20.78 -4.64
C TYR A 200 13.71 -21.92 -3.93
N SER A 201 14.05 -22.96 -4.69
CA SER A 201 14.70 -24.17 -4.17
C SER A 201 16.12 -23.84 -3.67
N PRO A 202 16.56 -24.45 -2.56
CA PRO A 202 17.96 -24.37 -2.16
C PRO A 202 18.88 -25.13 -3.13
N HIS A 203 18.37 -26.10 -3.91
CA HIS A 203 19.16 -26.87 -4.86
C HIS A 203 19.46 -26.06 -6.14
N PRO A 204 20.75 -25.87 -6.51
CA PRO A 204 21.12 -24.97 -7.61
C PRO A 204 20.46 -25.29 -8.96
N THR A 205 20.32 -26.57 -9.31
CA THR A 205 19.71 -26.99 -10.59
C THR A 205 18.22 -26.68 -10.65
N GLU A 206 17.48 -26.99 -9.58
CA GLU A 206 16.05 -26.69 -9.47
C GLU A 206 15.81 -25.19 -9.43
N ARG A 207 16.61 -24.46 -8.64
CA ARG A 207 16.56 -23.00 -8.55
C ARG A 207 16.78 -22.35 -9.91
N LYS A 208 17.77 -22.82 -10.66
CA LYS A 208 18.02 -22.34 -12.02
C LYS A 208 16.78 -22.56 -12.91
N ALA A 209 16.17 -23.73 -12.85
CA ALA A 209 14.96 -24.02 -13.63
C ALA A 209 13.78 -23.10 -13.23
N GLN A 210 13.61 -22.81 -11.95
CA GLN A 210 12.59 -21.88 -11.46
C GLN A 210 12.85 -20.43 -11.93
N VAL A 211 14.09 -19.96 -11.85
CA VAL A 211 14.48 -18.63 -12.33
C VAL A 211 14.29 -18.52 -13.84
N ASP A 212 14.72 -19.52 -14.60
CA ASP A 212 14.52 -19.56 -16.05
C ASP A 212 13.02 -19.52 -16.38
N TRP A 213 12.18 -20.27 -15.64
CA TRP A 213 10.74 -20.23 -15.82
C TRP A 213 10.15 -18.84 -15.56
N ASP A 214 10.53 -18.18 -14.46
CA ASP A 214 10.04 -16.85 -14.15
C ASP A 214 10.46 -15.82 -15.20
N PHE A 215 11.69 -15.91 -15.73
CA PHE A 215 12.11 -15.08 -16.87
C PHE A 215 11.18 -15.26 -18.07
N HIS A 216 10.90 -16.50 -18.47
CA HIS A 216 10.00 -16.77 -19.60
C HIS A 216 8.59 -16.23 -19.33
N LEU A 217 8.08 -16.40 -18.12
CA LEU A 217 6.76 -15.96 -17.73
C LEU A 217 6.64 -14.42 -17.77
N ILE A 218 7.66 -13.70 -17.28
CA ILE A 218 7.75 -12.24 -17.37
C ILE A 218 7.73 -11.79 -18.83
N GLN A 219 8.54 -12.41 -19.69
CA GLN A 219 8.58 -12.07 -21.11
C GLN A 219 7.22 -12.29 -21.79
N GLN A 220 6.55 -13.40 -21.48
CA GLN A 220 5.20 -13.69 -22.00
C GLN A 220 4.18 -12.63 -21.56
N ALA A 221 4.17 -12.26 -20.27
CA ALA A 221 3.28 -11.22 -19.76
C ALA A 221 3.54 -9.86 -20.41
N MET A 222 4.81 -9.45 -20.55
CA MET A 222 5.18 -8.20 -21.20
C MET A 222 4.80 -8.18 -22.69
N MET A 223 5.01 -9.29 -23.41
CA MET A 223 4.57 -9.43 -24.80
C MET A 223 3.04 -9.34 -24.92
N GLN A 224 2.30 -9.95 -24.00
CA GLN A 224 0.84 -9.91 -23.99
C GLN A 224 0.32 -8.48 -23.78
N TRP A 225 0.85 -7.73 -22.81
CA TRP A 225 0.48 -6.32 -22.65
C TRP A 225 0.89 -5.48 -23.85
N HIS A 226 2.06 -5.72 -24.44
CA HIS A 226 2.49 -5.02 -25.64
C HIS A 226 1.49 -5.21 -26.80
N HIS A 227 1.02 -6.45 -27.01
CA HIS A 227 0.00 -6.75 -28.00
C HIS A 227 -1.33 -6.02 -27.69
N GLN A 228 -1.83 -6.15 -26.46
CA GLN A 228 -3.08 -5.48 -26.03
C GLN A 228 -3.01 -3.96 -26.18
N ARG A 229 -1.87 -3.34 -25.83
CA ARG A 229 -1.59 -1.90 -26.01
C ARG A 229 -1.61 -1.49 -27.47
N THR A 230 -1.02 -2.30 -28.34
CA THR A 230 -1.00 -2.01 -29.77
C THR A 230 -2.41 -1.96 -30.35
N VAL A 231 -3.29 -2.86 -29.90
CA VAL A 231 -4.71 -2.89 -30.28
C VAL A 231 -5.51 -1.71 -29.71
N GLY A 232 -5.19 -1.29 -28.48
CA GLY A 232 -5.90 -0.21 -27.78
C GLY A 232 -5.34 1.20 -27.96
N ALA A 233 -4.22 1.34 -28.66
CA ALA A 233 -3.44 2.58 -28.68
C ALA A 233 -4.26 3.81 -29.06
N ASN A 234 -4.21 4.84 -28.21
CA ASN A 234 -4.81 6.16 -28.41
C ASN A 234 -6.35 6.16 -28.56
N ARG A 235 -7.04 5.07 -28.19
CA ARG A 235 -8.50 4.99 -28.24
C ARG A 235 -9.19 5.81 -27.15
N LEU A 236 -8.46 6.25 -26.13
CA LEU A 236 -8.93 7.18 -25.10
C LEU A 236 -8.68 8.65 -25.45
N VAL A 237 -7.95 8.94 -26.52
CA VAL A 237 -7.63 10.33 -26.90
C VAL A 237 -8.91 11.06 -27.29
N GLY A 238 -9.15 12.21 -26.65
CA GLY A 238 -10.36 13.02 -26.83
C GLY A 238 -11.61 12.50 -26.13
N ILE A 239 -11.56 11.33 -25.48
CA ILE A 239 -12.71 10.74 -24.78
C ILE A 239 -12.87 11.39 -23.41
N GLN A 240 -13.97 12.10 -23.19
CA GLN A 240 -14.24 12.80 -21.92
C GLN A 240 -15.09 11.96 -20.96
N ASP A 241 -16.05 11.23 -21.51
CA ASP A 241 -16.94 10.34 -20.79
C ASP A 241 -16.86 8.96 -21.44
N ILE A 242 -16.78 7.93 -20.60
CA ILE A 242 -16.71 6.54 -21.05
C ILE A 242 -17.88 6.14 -21.96
N GLU A 243 -19.02 6.81 -21.82
CA GLU A 243 -20.20 6.60 -22.64
C GLU A 243 -19.98 6.91 -24.13
N GLN A 244 -18.94 7.70 -24.46
CA GLN A 244 -18.57 8.01 -25.85
C GLN A 244 -17.95 6.81 -26.57
N LEU A 245 -17.43 5.82 -25.85
CA LEU A 245 -16.94 4.58 -26.45
C LEU A 245 -18.13 3.68 -26.82
N PRO A 246 -18.05 2.82 -27.84
CA PRO A 246 -19.14 1.91 -28.15
C PRO A 246 -19.36 0.87 -27.04
N VAL A 247 -20.60 0.45 -26.84
CA VAL A 247 -20.91 -0.76 -26.06
C VAL A 247 -20.21 -1.96 -26.71
N GLY A 248 -19.61 -2.82 -25.91
CA GLY A 248 -18.70 -3.89 -26.34
C GLY A 248 -17.23 -3.46 -26.43
N ALA A 249 -16.88 -2.19 -26.16
CA ALA A 249 -15.50 -1.75 -26.19
C ALA A 249 -14.65 -2.49 -25.14
N ARG A 250 -13.59 -3.15 -25.59
CA ARG A 250 -12.66 -3.87 -24.74
C ARG A 250 -11.24 -3.74 -25.27
N PHE A 251 -10.35 -3.09 -24.52
CA PHE A 251 -8.96 -2.86 -24.93
C PHE A 251 -8.09 -2.39 -23.75
N LEU A 252 -6.77 -2.30 -23.98
CA LEU A 252 -5.81 -1.66 -23.08
C LEU A 252 -5.19 -0.48 -23.84
N ASP A 253 -5.41 0.75 -23.39
CA ASP A 253 -4.75 1.95 -23.94
C ASP A 253 -3.70 2.45 -22.95
N GLY A 254 -2.42 2.28 -23.31
CA GLY A 254 -1.30 2.53 -22.42
C GLY A 254 -1.38 1.63 -21.17
N PHE A 255 -1.77 2.19 -20.04
CA PHE A 255 -1.87 1.57 -18.73
C PHE A 255 -3.30 1.52 -18.20
N VAL A 256 -4.28 1.87 -19.04
CA VAL A 256 -5.70 1.90 -18.70
C VAL A 256 -6.45 0.80 -19.45
N HIS A 257 -6.91 -0.21 -18.72
CA HIS A 257 -7.86 -1.18 -19.27
C HIS A 257 -9.24 -0.57 -19.41
N VAL A 258 -9.93 -0.88 -20.49
CA VAL A 258 -11.31 -0.44 -20.74
C VAL A 258 -12.18 -1.66 -21.00
N LEU A 259 -13.32 -1.71 -20.32
CA LEU A 259 -14.36 -2.70 -20.51
C LEU A 259 -15.74 -2.04 -20.47
N ARG A 260 -16.40 -1.99 -21.63
CA ARG A 260 -17.81 -1.64 -21.79
C ARG A 260 -18.58 -2.88 -22.21
N PRO A 261 -19.04 -3.72 -21.27
CA PRO A 261 -19.70 -4.97 -21.60
C PRO A 261 -21.01 -4.77 -22.40
N SER A 262 -21.23 -5.60 -23.43
CA SER A 262 -22.52 -5.68 -24.14
C SER A 262 -23.54 -6.61 -23.47
N GLN A 263 -23.07 -7.43 -22.53
CA GLN A 263 -23.86 -8.37 -21.73
C GLN A 263 -23.35 -8.33 -20.29
N PRO A 264 -24.15 -8.69 -19.28
CA PRO A 264 -23.68 -8.73 -17.89
C PRO A 264 -22.35 -9.48 -17.74
N VAL A 265 -21.38 -8.83 -17.10
CA VAL A 265 -20.05 -9.39 -16.78
C VAL A 265 -19.89 -9.45 -15.27
N GLU A 266 -19.27 -10.51 -14.78
CA GLU A 266 -18.89 -10.61 -13.37
C GLU A 266 -17.42 -10.20 -13.18
N LEU A 267 -17.15 -9.35 -12.20
CA LEU A 267 -15.79 -9.00 -11.78
C LEU A 267 -15.52 -9.61 -10.40
N ILE A 268 -14.54 -10.51 -10.33
CA ILE A 268 -13.93 -10.95 -9.08
C ILE A 268 -12.73 -10.04 -8.87
N VAL A 269 -12.81 -9.16 -7.86
CA VAL A 269 -11.76 -8.17 -7.59
C VAL A 269 -11.01 -8.57 -6.34
N LEU A 270 -9.69 -8.77 -6.47
CA LEU A 270 -8.79 -9.06 -5.36
C LEU A 270 -7.96 -7.83 -5.06
N GLY A 271 -8.04 -7.37 -3.80
CA GLY A 271 -7.15 -6.35 -3.25
C GLY A 271 -5.78 -6.94 -2.89
N ASP A 272 -5.16 -6.39 -1.86
CA ASP A 272 -3.78 -6.68 -1.48
C ASP A 272 -3.61 -8.14 -1.05
N LEU A 273 -2.58 -8.78 -1.60
CA LEU A 273 -2.26 -10.17 -1.29
C LEU A 273 -0.98 -10.30 -0.48
N HIS A 274 0.00 -9.41 -0.68
CA HIS A 274 1.23 -9.32 0.09
C HIS A 274 1.87 -10.70 0.38
N GLY A 275 2.12 -11.48 -0.67
CA GLY A 275 2.70 -12.82 -0.54
C GLY A 275 1.87 -13.86 0.23
N CYS A 276 0.59 -13.60 0.54
CA CYS A 276 -0.35 -14.56 1.12
C CYS A 276 -0.89 -15.51 0.03
N TYR A 277 -0.11 -16.53 -0.32
CA TYR A 277 -0.52 -17.50 -1.32
C TYR A 277 -1.79 -18.28 -0.94
N SER A 278 -1.97 -18.59 0.34
CA SER A 278 -3.17 -19.28 0.83
C SER A 278 -4.44 -18.44 0.63
N CYS A 279 -4.36 -17.12 0.79
CA CYS A 279 -5.46 -16.19 0.52
C CYS A 279 -5.82 -16.20 -0.97
N LEU A 280 -4.81 -16.11 -1.85
CA LEU A 280 -4.99 -16.22 -3.31
C LEU A 280 -5.64 -17.55 -3.69
N LYS A 281 -5.10 -18.67 -3.19
CA LYS A 281 -5.62 -20.02 -3.44
C LYS A 281 -7.08 -20.15 -2.97
N ALA A 282 -7.39 -19.70 -1.76
CA ALA A 282 -8.75 -19.72 -1.24
C ALA A 282 -9.70 -18.91 -2.12
N ALA A 283 -9.34 -17.68 -2.50
CA ALA A 283 -10.17 -16.83 -3.35
C ALA A 283 -10.49 -17.51 -4.69
N LEU A 284 -9.48 -18.07 -5.37
CA LEU A 284 -9.64 -18.74 -6.65
C LEU A 284 -10.53 -19.99 -6.57
N LEU A 285 -10.37 -20.79 -5.51
CA LEU A 285 -11.14 -22.02 -5.29
C LEU A 285 -12.58 -21.73 -4.86
N GLN A 286 -12.80 -20.73 -4.01
CA GLN A 286 -14.13 -20.32 -3.55
C GLN A 286 -14.94 -19.66 -4.68
N SER A 287 -14.30 -18.86 -5.52
CA SER A 287 -14.97 -18.26 -6.67
C SER A 287 -15.12 -19.20 -7.86
N ASN A 288 -14.46 -20.38 -7.80
CA ASN A 288 -14.34 -21.35 -8.88
C ASN A 288 -13.88 -20.69 -10.19
N PHE A 289 -12.94 -19.75 -10.10
CA PHE A 289 -12.65 -18.82 -11.20
C PHE A 289 -12.11 -19.54 -12.43
N ILE A 290 -11.15 -20.46 -12.24
CA ILE A 290 -10.43 -21.10 -13.33
C ILE A 290 -11.40 -21.90 -14.23
N GLU A 291 -12.25 -22.70 -13.61
CA GLU A 291 -13.26 -23.53 -14.26
C GLU A 291 -14.29 -22.66 -15.00
N ARG A 292 -14.72 -21.56 -14.39
CA ARG A 292 -15.69 -20.63 -14.98
C ARG A 292 -15.10 -19.87 -16.16
N ALA A 293 -13.84 -19.43 -16.05
CA ALA A 293 -13.12 -18.77 -17.13
C ALA A 293 -12.94 -19.71 -18.33
N TRP A 294 -12.55 -20.96 -18.10
CA TRP A 294 -12.46 -21.97 -19.18
C TRP A 294 -13.80 -22.30 -19.78
N ALA A 295 -14.85 -22.45 -18.98
CA ALA A 295 -16.20 -22.69 -19.49
C ALA A 295 -16.66 -21.55 -20.42
N HIS A 296 -16.39 -20.30 -20.04
CA HIS A 296 -16.68 -19.15 -20.90
C HIS A 296 -15.83 -19.13 -22.17
N GLN A 297 -14.53 -19.42 -22.10
CA GLN A 297 -13.69 -19.52 -23.30
C GLN A 297 -14.16 -20.60 -24.28
N TRP A 298 -14.70 -21.71 -23.76
CA TRP A 298 -15.21 -22.81 -24.56
C TRP A 298 -16.57 -22.51 -25.20
N ASP A 299 -17.51 -21.95 -24.43
CA ASP A 299 -18.86 -21.60 -24.89
C ASP A 299 -19.33 -20.25 -24.30
N PRO A 300 -18.93 -19.12 -24.92
CA PRO A 300 -19.25 -17.78 -24.44
C PRO A 300 -20.74 -17.44 -24.47
N GLN A 301 -21.54 -18.19 -25.25
CA GLN A 301 -23.00 -17.96 -25.33
C GLN A 301 -23.73 -18.58 -24.14
N ARG A 302 -23.19 -19.68 -23.61
CA ARG A 302 -23.79 -20.42 -22.50
C ARG A 302 -23.30 -19.96 -21.14
N TYR A 303 -22.02 -19.61 -21.02
CA TYR A 303 -21.41 -19.26 -19.74
C TYR A 303 -21.12 -17.75 -19.66
N PRO A 304 -21.41 -17.10 -18.52
CA PRO A 304 -21.19 -15.66 -18.37
C PRO A 304 -19.70 -15.32 -18.43
N ASP A 305 -19.39 -14.13 -18.93
CA ASP A 305 -18.03 -13.61 -18.89
C ASP A 305 -17.66 -13.27 -17.44
N VAL A 306 -16.54 -13.81 -16.98
CA VAL A 306 -15.99 -13.57 -15.64
C VAL A 306 -14.57 -13.02 -15.79
N LYS A 307 -14.30 -11.91 -15.09
CA LYS A 307 -12.97 -11.32 -15.02
C LYS A 307 -12.42 -11.44 -13.61
N LEU A 308 -11.15 -11.79 -13.51
CA LEU A 308 -10.37 -11.70 -12.28
C LEU A 308 -9.49 -10.46 -12.36
N VAL A 309 -9.73 -9.49 -11.48
CA VAL A 309 -8.98 -8.23 -11.43
C VAL A 309 -8.17 -8.20 -10.15
N PHE A 310 -6.86 -8.12 -10.27
CA PHE A 310 -5.96 -7.86 -9.15
C PHE A 310 -5.67 -6.37 -9.09
N LEU A 311 -5.84 -5.77 -7.92
CA LEU A 311 -5.63 -4.33 -7.72
C LEU A 311 -4.17 -3.95 -7.42
N GLY A 312 -3.27 -4.91 -7.26
CA GLY A 312 -1.84 -4.68 -6.98
C GLY A 312 -1.38 -5.37 -5.70
N ASP A 313 -0.18 -5.01 -5.23
CA ASP A 313 0.40 -5.45 -3.98
C ASP A 313 0.47 -6.97 -3.85
N TYR A 314 1.17 -7.56 -4.82
CA TYR A 314 1.46 -8.99 -4.88
C TYR A 314 2.59 -9.39 -3.93
N ILE A 315 3.52 -8.47 -3.69
CA ILE A 315 4.78 -8.71 -2.98
C ILE A 315 4.85 -8.00 -1.61
N ASP A 316 5.91 -8.33 -0.87
CA ASP A 316 6.24 -7.92 0.51
C ASP A 316 5.27 -8.46 1.57
N ARG A 317 5.70 -8.38 2.84
CA ARG A 317 5.03 -8.82 4.09
C ARG A 317 4.81 -10.33 4.24
N GLY A 318 4.45 -11.02 3.16
CA GLY A 318 4.21 -12.46 3.15
C GLY A 318 5.31 -13.26 2.48
N ARG A 319 5.34 -14.54 2.84
CA ARG A 319 6.40 -15.48 2.47
C ARG A 319 6.50 -15.76 0.98
N PHE A 320 5.36 -15.85 0.28
CA PHE A 320 5.27 -16.35 -1.08
C PHE A 320 5.04 -15.20 -2.06
N SER A 321 5.92 -14.21 -2.04
CA SER A 321 5.80 -12.98 -2.83
C SER A 321 6.07 -13.22 -4.33
N PHE A 322 7.32 -13.11 -4.78
CA PHE A 322 7.71 -13.23 -6.20
C PHE A 322 7.45 -14.64 -6.75
N ASP A 323 7.82 -15.66 -5.98
CA ASP A 323 7.81 -17.08 -6.34
C ASP A 323 6.48 -17.79 -6.02
N GLY A 324 5.49 -17.07 -5.49
CA GLY A 324 4.15 -17.60 -5.25
C GLY A 324 3.06 -16.73 -5.88
N VAL A 325 2.64 -15.68 -5.18
CA VAL A 325 1.52 -14.80 -5.56
C VAL A 325 1.77 -14.15 -6.91
N LEU A 326 2.91 -13.48 -7.10
CA LEU A 326 3.21 -12.81 -8.37
C LEU A 326 3.33 -13.83 -9.52
N ARG A 327 4.05 -14.94 -9.29
CA ARG A 327 4.17 -16.04 -10.27
C ARG A 327 2.80 -16.59 -10.68
N ALA A 328 1.92 -16.86 -9.71
CA ALA A 328 0.58 -17.38 -9.99
C ALA A 328 -0.29 -16.37 -10.73
N ALA A 329 -0.27 -15.09 -10.33
CA ALA A 329 -0.99 -14.03 -11.01
C ALA A 329 -0.53 -13.88 -12.47
N LEU A 330 0.78 -13.89 -12.73
CA LEU A 330 1.34 -13.85 -14.08
C LEU A 330 0.98 -15.10 -14.89
N GLN A 331 1.00 -16.29 -14.28
CA GLN A 331 0.65 -17.54 -14.96
C GLN A 331 -0.82 -17.55 -15.37
N LEU A 332 -1.72 -17.12 -14.47
CA LEU A 332 -3.14 -16.96 -14.78
C LEU A 332 -3.35 -15.93 -15.90
N PHE A 333 -2.62 -14.81 -15.86
CA PHE A 333 -2.67 -13.78 -16.90
C PHE A 333 -2.20 -14.30 -18.26
N VAL A 334 -1.07 -14.99 -18.33
CA VAL A 334 -0.56 -15.53 -19.60
C VAL A 334 -1.47 -16.64 -20.13
N ALA A 335 -2.07 -17.45 -19.26
CA ALA A 335 -2.98 -18.53 -19.68
C ALA A 335 -4.36 -18.01 -20.13
N MET A 336 -4.87 -16.96 -19.50
CA MET A 336 -6.22 -16.42 -19.74
C MET A 336 -6.20 -14.89 -19.81
N PRO A 337 -5.48 -14.30 -20.79
CA PRO A 337 -5.21 -12.86 -20.84
C PRO A 337 -6.44 -12.01 -21.12
N ASP A 338 -7.54 -12.68 -21.50
CA ASP A 338 -8.83 -12.05 -21.69
C ASP A 338 -9.69 -12.00 -20.42
N GLN A 339 -9.40 -12.86 -19.45
CA GLN A 339 -10.17 -13.00 -18.21
C GLN A 339 -9.42 -12.42 -17.02
N VAL A 340 -8.08 -12.38 -17.06
CA VAL A 340 -7.27 -11.92 -15.93
C VAL A 340 -6.69 -10.54 -16.24
N ILE A 341 -6.84 -9.63 -15.28
CA ILE A 341 -6.35 -8.25 -15.35
C ILE A 341 -5.48 -8.02 -14.13
N LEU A 342 -4.23 -7.62 -14.36
CA LEU A 342 -3.26 -7.32 -13.32
C LEU A 342 -3.02 -5.81 -13.30
N LEU A 343 -3.35 -5.16 -12.18
CA LEU A 343 -2.99 -3.77 -11.93
C LEU A 343 -1.77 -3.69 -11.02
N ARG A 344 -1.03 -2.59 -11.15
CA ARG A 344 0.17 -2.31 -10.35
C ARG A 344 -0.20 -1.68 -9.02
N GLY A 345 0.34 -2.21 -7.92
CA GLY A 345 0.31 -1.59 -6.61
C GLY A 345 1.56 -0.77 -6.28
N ASN A 346 1.59 -0.15 -5.10
CA ASN A 346 2.76 0.64 -4.71
C ASN A 346 3.96 -0.23 -4.36
N HIS A 347 3.74 -1.47 -3.91
CA HIS A 347 4.82 -2.40 -3.61
C HIS A 347 5.57 -2.90 -4.86
N GLU A 348 4.93 -2.88 -6.03
CA GLU A 348 5.57 -3.17 -7.32
C GLU A 348 6.42 -1.98 -7.82
N TRP A 349 7.32 -1.46 -6.98
CA TRP A 349 8.23 -0.37 -7.31
C TRP A 349 9.68 -0.73 -7.00
N LEU A 350 10.41 -1.13 -8.03
CA LEU A 350 11.85 -1.38 -7.96
C LEU A 350 12.60 -0.27 -8.71
N LYS A 351 13.79 0.11 -8.21
CA LYS A 351 14.64 1.13 -8.83
C LYS A 351 16.12 0.80 -8.68
N TRP A 352 16.94 1.35 -9.57
CA TRP A 352 18.39 1.35 -9.44
C TRP A 352 18.82 2.34 -8.34
N GLN A 353 19.69 1.88 -7.45
CA GLN A 353 20.43 2.70 -6.49
C GLN A 353 21.90 2.32 -6.59
N GLY A 354 22.67 3.12 -7.33
CA GLY A 354 24.05 2.76 -7.68
C GLY A 354 24.09 1.52 -8.57
N ASP A 355 24.78 0.48 -8.11
CA ASP A 355 24.98 -0.81 -8.79
C ASP A 355 23.98 -1.89 -8.34
N ARG A 356 22.94 -1.53 -7.57
CA ARG A 356 21.96 -2.47 -7.01
C ARG A 356 20.53 -2.07 -7.32
N ILE A 357 19.66 -3.06 -7.41
CA ILE A 357 18.21 -2.86 -7.46
C ILE A 357 17.65 -2.90 -6.03
N VAL A 358 16.85 -1.90 -5.69
CA VAL A 358 16.20 -1.75 -4.38
C VAL A 358 14.71 -1.53 -4.54
N SER A 359 13.93 -1.89 -3.52
CA SER A 359 12.51 -1.53 -3.46
C SER A 359 12.36 -0.05 -3.13
N GLY A 360 11.34 0.58 -3.69
CA GLY A 360 10.91 1.92 -3.33
C GLY A 360 9.98 1.94 -2.11
N VAL A 361 9.53 0.76 -1.65
CA VAL A 361 8.75 0.59 -0.42
C VAL A 361 9.57 -0.19 0.60
N TYR A 362 9.51 0.23 1.87
CA TYR A 362 10.24 -0.40 2.97
C TYR A 362 9.29 -0.78 4.11
N PRO A 363 9.57 -1.87 4.86
CA PRO A 363 10.62 -2.88 4.64
C PRO A 363 10.41 -3.73 3.38
N ALA A 364 11.52 -4.06 2.69
CA ALA A 364 11.55 -4.73 1.39
C ALA A 364 11.85 -6.24 1.53
N GLU A 365 11.06 -6.93 2.36
CA GLU A 365 11.28 -8.33 2.74
C GLU A 365 11.23 -9.28 1.54
N ALA A 366 10.35 -9.02 0.58
CA ALA A 366 10.23 -9.88 -0.61
C ALA A 366 11.45 -9.76 -1.52
N LEU A 367 11.98 -8.54 -1.70
CA LEU A 367 13.20 -8.37 -2.48
C LEU A 367 14.39 -9.01 -1.75
N ALA A 368 14.49 -8.79 -0.43
CA ALA A 368 15.55 -9.36 0.38
C ALA A 368 15.54 -10.90 0.37
N SER A 369 14.36 -11.53 0.28
CA SER A 369 14.24 -12.98 0.24
C SER A 369 14.76 -13.60 -1.06
N ILE A 370 14.64 -12.91 -2.20
CA ILE A 370 15.05 -13.46 -3.51
C ILE A 370 16.47 -13.08 -3.95
N VAL A 371 17.01 -11.95 -3.49
CA VAL A 371 18.36 -11.48 -3.86
C VAL A 371 19.46 -12.54 -3.71
N PRO A 372 19.48 -13.39 -2.65
CA PRO A 372 20.47 -14.46 -2.52
C PRO A 372 20.30 -15.63 -3.50
N HIS A 373 19.15 -15.69 -4.17
CA HIS A 373 18.71 -16.84 -4.95
C HIS A 373 18.71 -16.60 -6.46
N VAL A 374 18.58 -15.34 -6.89
CA VAL A 374 18.42 -14.99 -8.30
C VAL A 374 19.56 -14.10 -8.80
N PRO A 375 19.92 -14.17 -10.08
CA PRO A 375 20.91 -13.27 -10.66
C PRO A 375 20.35 -11.84 -10.80
N VAL A 376 21.23 -10.84 -10.92
CA VAL A 376 20.83 -9.41 -11.01
C VAL A 376 19.93 -9.14 -12.22
N GLU A 377 20.15 -9.88 -13.31
CA GLU A 377 19.34 -9.84 -14.52
C GLU A 377 17.87 -10.20 -14.24
N MET A 378 17.62 -11.07 -13.27
CA MET A 378 16.25 -11.43 -12.88
C MET A 378 15.57 -10.30 -12.11
N LEU A 379 16.33 -9.61 -11.24
CA LEU A 379 15.85 -8.43 -10.53
C LEU A 379 15.52 -7.30 -11.52
N GLU A 380 16.35 -7.12 -12.55
CA GLU A 380 16.09 -6.17 -13.64
C GLU A 380 14.85 -6.57 -14.45
N ALA A 381 14.64 -7.87 -14.71
CA ALA A 381 13.41 -8.34 -15.35
C ALA A 381 12.16 -8.05 -14.52
N TYR A 382 12.19 -8.23 -13.19
CA TYR A 382 11.07 -7.83 -12.32
C TYR A 382 10.85 -6.32 -12.32
N ARG A 383 11.92 -5.51 -12.28
CA ARG A 383 11.82 -4.05 -12.37
C ARG A 383 11.12 -3.63 -13.68
N GLN A 384 11.55 -4.21 -14.80
CA GLN A 384 10.94 -3.96 -16.11
C GLN A 384 9.48 -4.42 -16.16
N LEU A 385 9.17 -5.61 -15.64
CA LEU A 385 7.80 -6.11 -15.53
C LEU A 385 6.90 -5.08 -14.86
N PHE A 386 7.29 -4.60 -13.68
CA PHE A 386 6.50 -3.65 -12.89
C PHE A 386 6.28 -2.33 -13.63
N GLU A 387 7.27 -1.82 -14.37
CA GLU A 387 7.09 -0.64 -15.21
C GLU A 387 6.07 -0.83 -16.34
N HIS A 388 5.86 -2.08 -16.78
CA HIS A 388 4.91 -2.43 -17.82
C HIS A 388 3.53 -2.82 -17.29
N MET A 389 3.31 -2.88 -15.98
CA MET A 389 2.01 -3.22 -15.42
C MET A 389 0.99 -2.08 -15.61
N PRO A 390 -0.23 -2.36 -16.11
CA PRO A 390 -1.35 -1.42 -16.09
C PRO A 390 -1.63 -0.87 -14.69
N THR A 391 -2.16 0.34 -14.57
CA THR A 391 -2.38 1.00 -13.27
C THR A 391 -3.85 1.23 -12.95
N SER A 392 -4.73 1.11 -13.94
CA SER A 392 -6.16 1.27 -13.73
C SER A 392 -6.98 0.47 -14.75
N MET A 393 -8.21 0.15 -14.37
CA MET A 393 -9.23 -0.38 -15.24
C MET A 393 -10.50 0.45 -15.11
N VAL A 394 -11.13 0.74 -16.24
CA VAL A 394 -12.44 1.37 -16.32
C VAL A 394 -13.44 0.33 -16.82
N CYS A 395 -14.42 -0.01 -15.99
CA CYS A 395 -15.52 -0.91 -16.33
C CYS A 395 -16.86 -0.19 -16.24
N GLU A 396 -17.48 0.11 -17.38
CA GLU A 396 -18.55 1.13 -17.47
C GLU A 396 -18.16 2.40 -16.69
N ARG A 397 -18.91 2.77 -15.65
CA ARG A 397 -18.65 3.94 -14.79
C ARG A 397 -17.91 3.59 -13.49
N THR A 398 -17.28 2.41 -13.43
CA THR A 398 -16.48 1.96 -12.29
C THR A 398 -15.00 2.04 -12.60
N LEU A 399 -14.27 2.81 -11.80
CA LEU A 399 -12.81 2.85 -11.82
C LEU A 399 -12.26 1.82 -10.83
N LEU A 400 -11.41 0.93 -11.31
CA LEU A 400 -10.61 0.03 -10.49
C LEU A 400 -9.16 0.52 -10.54
N VAL A 401 -8.58 0.75 -9.37
CA VAL A 401 -7.24 1.29 -9.19
C VAL A 401 -6.65 0.69 -7.92
N HIS A 402 -5.33 0.72 -7.76
CA HIS A 402 -4.74 0.25 -6.52
C HIS A 402 -5.15 1.12 -5.31
N ALA A 403 -4.85 2.42 -5.31
CA ALA A 403 -5.09 3.28 -4.15
C ALA A 403 -6.22 4.29 -4.37
N GLY A 404 -6.06 5.27 -5.25
CA GLY A 404 -7.08 6.33 -5.38
C GLY A 404 -6.86 7.32 -6.51
N ILE A 405 -6.95 8.62 -6.21
CA ILE A 405 -6.94 9.72 -7.19
C ILE A 405 -5.57 10.44 -7.20
N PRO A 406 -5.18 11.07 -8.32
CA PRO A 406 -4.01 11.96 -8.34
C PRO A 406 -4.25 13.22 -7.49
N ARG A 407 -3.16 13.91 -7.12
CA ARG A 407 -3.22 15.20 -6.40
C ARG A 407 -3.94 16.25 -7.24
N ASP A 408 -4.58 17.21 -6.57
CA ASP A 408 -5.41 18.23 -7.23
C ASP A 408 -4.63 19.05 -8.26
N ASP A 409 -3.42 19.48 -7.93
CA ASP A 409 -2.58 20.27 -8.84
C ASP A 409 -2.13 19.48 -10.07
N THR A 410 -1.76 18.22 -9.86
CA THR A 410 -1.34 17.29 -10.90
C THR A 410 -2.52 17.02 -11.83
N PHE A 411 -3.68 16.72 -11.27
CA PHE A 411 -4.92 16.50 -12.02
C PHE A 411 -5.37 17.74 -12.79
N ALA A 412 -5.36 18.92 -12.17
CA ALA A 412 -5.71 20.17 -12.84
C ALA A 412 -4.74 20.50 -13.99
N ALA A 413 -3.44 20.36 -13.75
CA ALA A 413 -2.42 20.70 -14.73
C ALA A 413 -2.43 19.77 -15.94
N ARG A 414 -2.67 18.47 -15.74
CA ARG A 414 -2.41 17.43 -16.76
C ARG A 414 -3.66 16.79 -17.34
N TYR A 415 -4.78 16.74 -16.61
CA TYR A 415 -5.98 16.06 -17.11
C TYR A 415 -6.66 16.86 -18.23
N ARG A 416 -6.89 16.22 -19.37
CA ARG A 416 -7.63 16.77 -20.51
C ARG A 416 -8.75 15.85 -20.97
N ASP A 417 -8.56 14.55 -20.88
CA ASP A 417 -9.44 13.47 -21.32
C ASP A 417 -9.04 12.18 -20.60
N LEU A 418 -9.74 11.07 -20.85
CA LEU A 418 -9.43 9.78 -20.23
C LEU A 418 -8.04 9.25 -20.60
N TYR A 419 -7.47 9.64 -21.76
CA TYR A 419 -6.10 9.29 -22.11
C TYR A 419 -5.08 9.88 -21.12
N SER A 420 -5.42 10.99 -20.46
CA SER A 420 -4.57 11.64 -19.46
C SER A 420 -4.30 10.77 -18.22
N LEU A 421 -5.13 9.73 -17.97
CA LEU A 421 -4.86 8.73 -16.93
C LEU A 421 -3.59 7.89 -17.22
N ASN A 422 -3.05 7.95 -18.45
CA ASN A 422 -1.75 7.37 -18.78
C ASN A 422 -0.54 8.21 -18.33
N ASP A 423 -0.75 9.45 -17.88
CA ASP A 423 0.35 10.33 -17.45
C ASP A 423 1.17 9.66 -16.33
N PRO A 424 2.50 9.55 -16.47
CA PRO A 424 3.34 8.84 -15.50
C PRO A 424 3.24 9.34 -14.07
N GLU A 425 3.04 10.64 -13.85
CA GLU A 425 2.94 11.24 -12.52
C GLU A 425 1.58 10.91 -11.91
N MET A 426 0.48 11.02 -12.68
CA MET A 426 -0.84 10.59 -12.20
C MET A 426 -0.85 9.11 -11.84
N ARG A 427 -0.33 8.26 -12.73
CA ARG A 427 -0.24 6.81 -12.50
C ARG A 427 0.53 6.49 -11.24
N PHE A 428 1.64 7.17 -11.00
CA PHE A 428 2.40 7.00 -9.77
C PHE A 428 1.56 7.38 -8.56
N GLN A 429 0.98 8.59 -8.53
CA GLN A 429 0.17 9.09 -7.41
C GLN A 429 -1.06 8.23 -7.11
N MET A 430 -1.72 7.69 -8.13
CA MET A 430 -2.90 6.82 -8.00
C MET A 430 -2.60 5.47 -7.32
N MET A 431 -1.33 5.09 -7.17
CA MET A 431 -0.92 3.93 -6.36
C MET A 431 -0.67 4.28 -4.89
N TRP A 432 -0.73 5.55 -4.47
CA TRP A 432 -0.30 5.97 -3.12
C TRP A 432 -1.32 6.79 -2.35
N SER A 433 -2.43 7.18 -2.97
CA SER A 433 -3.38 8.11 -2.38
C SER A 433 -4.43 7.40 -1.51
N ASP A 434 -4.71 7.93 -0.32
CA ASP A 434 -5.72 7.40 0.59
C ASP A 434 -6.94 8.33 0.76
N PRO A 435 -8.16 7.79 0.88
CA PRO A 435 -9.31 8.60 1.21
C PRO A 435 -9.22 9.10 2.66
N GLU A 436 -9.70 10.32 2.87
CA GLU A 436 -9.79 10.96 4.17
C GLU A 436 -11.26 11.19 4.55
N HIS A 437 -11.57 11.21 5.84
CA HIS A 437 -12.93 11.49 6.30
C HIS A 437 -13.33 12.98 6.13
N LEU A 438 -12.35 13.85 5.90
CA LEU A 438 -12.51 15.28 5.62
C LEU A 438 -13.19 15.52 4.26
N ASP A 439 -13.87 16.66 4.14
CA ASP A 439 -14.44 17.07 2.84
C ASP A 439 -13.35 17.48 1.85
N HIS A 440 -12.29 18.14 2.32
CA HIS A 440 -11.19 18.64 1.49
C HIS A 440 -9.84 18.57 2.21
N VAL A 441 -8.78 18.20 1.49
CA VAL A 441 -7.39 18.20 1.94
C VAL A 441 -6.59 19.19 1.10
N HIS A 442 -5.89 20.12 1.75
CA HIS A 442 -5.16 21.17 1.04
C HIS A 442 -4.02 20.61 0.19
N VAL A 443 -3.79 21.19 -0.98
CA VAL A 443 -2.76 20.72 -1.93
C VAL A 443 -1.35 20.75 -1.33
N GLU A 444 -1.06 21.71 -0.45
CA GLU A 444 0.20 21.78 0.29
C GLU A 444 0.42 20.52 1.15
N GLN A 445 -0.63 20.01 1.79
CA GLN A 445 -0.57 18.77 2.56
C GLN A 445 -0.38 17.56 1.66
N GLN A 446 -1.06 17.55 0.50
CA GLN A 446 -0.92 16.46 -0.48
C GLN A 446 0.51 16.33 -1.04
N ARG A 447 1.23 17.45 -1.15
CA ARG A 447 2.60 17.50 -1.69
C ARG A 447 3.67 16.97 -0.74
N MET A 448 3.39 16.86 0.55
CA MET A 448 4.42 16.56 1.57
C MET A 448 5.07 15.21 1.35
N ASN A 449 4.31 14.20 0.92
CA ASN A 449 4.76 12.82 0.81
C ASN A 449 4.22 12.15 -0.46
N ALA A 450 4.87 11.06 -0.88
CA ALA A 450 4.37 10.22 -1.97
C ALA A 450 3.01 9.61 -1.62
N ARG A 451 2.85 9.11 -0.38
CA ARG A 451 1.56 8.76 0.23
C ARG A 451 0.87 10.04 0.71
N PHE A 452 -0.33 10.29 0.21
CA PHE A 452 -1.09 11.49 0.55
C PHE A 452 -2.57 11.18 0.65
N THR A 453 -3.34 12.08 1.26
CA THR A 453 -4.78 11.90 1.42
C THR A 453 -5.61 12.84 0.56
N PHE A 454 -6.85 12.44 0.27
CA PHE A 454 -7.83 13.27 -0.44
C PHE A 454 -9.20 13.21 0.24
N GLY A 455 -9.89 14.35 0.27
CA GLY A 455 -11.23 14.47 0.84
C GLY A 455 -12.35 14.12 -0.15
N ARG A 456 -13.58 14.14 0.35
CA ARG A 456 -14.80 13.78 -0.40
C ARG A 456 -15.02 14.65 -1.65
N ASP A 457 -14.72 15.93 -1.58
CA ASP A 457 -14.95 16.87 -2.69
C ASP A 457 -13.94 16.67 -3.82
N GLN A 458 -12.70 16.34 -3.47
CA GLN A 458 -11.64 16.01 -4.43
C GLN A 458 -11.97 14.71 -5.15
N PHE A 459 -12.43 13.70 -4.39
CA PHE A 459 -12.93 12.45 -4.95
C PHE A 459 -14.10 12.69 -5.92
N ARG A 460 -15.15 13.40 -5.49
CA ARG A 460 -16.31 13.71 -6.34
C ARG A 460 -15.91 14.46 -7.60
N GLY A 461 -15.09 15.50 -7.47
CA GLY A 461 -14.61 16.28 -8.61
C GLY A 461 -13.79 15.45 -9.59
N PHE A 462 -12.95 14.55 -9.10
CA PHE A 462 -12.23 13.59 -9.95
C PHE A 462 -13.21 12.67 -10.69
N MET A 463 -14.10 12.00 -9.97
CA MET A 463 -15.05 11.04 -10.53
C MET A 463 -15.96 11.68 -11.58
N GLU A 464 -16.49 12.88 -11.30
CA GLU A 464 -17.28 13.66 -12.25
C GLU A 464 -16.49 14.00 -13.52
N ARG A 465 -15.26 14.48 -13.39
CA ARG A 465 -14.41 14.84 -14.54
C ARG A 465 -13.95 13.65 -15.38
N THR A 466 -13.89 12.45 -14.79
CA THR A 466 -13.58 11.20 -15.50
C THR A 466 -14.82 10.47 -16.01
N GLY A 467 -16.04 10.99 -15.77
CA GLY A 467 -17.27 10.29 -16.14
C GLY A 467 -17.47 8.97 -15.36
N MET A 468 -16.94 8.88 -14.14
CA MET A 468 -17.03 7.71 -13.26
C MET A 468 -17.99 7.99 -12.10
N THR A 469 -18.49 6.93 -11.47
CA THR A 469 -19.43 7.01 -10.34
C THR A 469 -18.98 6.18 -9.15
N THR A 470 -18.19 5.14 -9.41
CA THR A 470 -17.78 4.17 -8.41
C THR A 470 -16.29 3.93 -8.51
N MET A 471 -15.60 3.85 -7.38
CA MET A 471 -14.21 3.41 -7.30
C MET A 471 -14.12 2.14 -6.49
N VAL A 472 -13.34 1.16 -6.96
CA VAL A 472 -12.93 -0.02 -6.21
C VAL A 472 -11.41 0.03 -6.08
N ARG A 473 -10.92 -0.02 -4.83
CA ARG A 473 -9.50 0.10 -4.49
C ARG A 473 -9.00 -1.04 -3.59
N GLY A 474 -7.69 -1.31 -3.63
CA GLY A 474 -6.90 -2.11 -2.69
C GLY A 474 -6.26 -1.17 -1.67
N HIS A 475 -4.92 -1.23 -1.51
CA HIS A 475 -4.05 -0.37 -0.67
C HIS A 475 -4.48 -0.27 0.81
#